data_AF-A0A959HQC4-F1
#
_entry.id   AF-A0A959HQC4-F1
#
_cell.length_a   1.000
_cell.length_b   1.000
_cell.length_c   1.000
_cell.angle_alpha   90.00
_cell.angle_beta   90.00
_cell.angle_gamma   90.00
#
_symmetry.space_group_name_H-M   'P 1'
#
loop_
_entity.id
_entity.type
_entity.pdbx_description
1 polymer ?
#
loop_
_entity_poly.entity_id
_entity_poly.type
_entity_poly.pdbx_seq_one_letter_code
_entity_poly.pdbx_strand_id
1 'polypeptide(L)'
;MNNFDVFSLKDKEDFLPGMEAWLPLAPPGRFPIPHKDVVYRSSAVAIVLFPVNNTLNTLVLIRTHNEQDQHSGQISFPGGKAESSDPDTVFTALRELEEETGIVLSRDNFIGRMTRLAIPISRFEVDPILFYVDVLPEISLSQDEAKAFYILPLNTIPWHHIPTMDIHQHGVILKDIPYLTMIHNVPLWGATAMILAELEGWIQRVQNI
;
A
#
# COMPACT_ATOMS: atom_id res chain seq x y z
N MET A 1 -21.01 -17.07 7.45
CA MET A 1 -20.08 -15.94 7.25
C MET A 1 -19.77 -15.94 5.77
N ASN A 2 -20.18 -14.90 5.04
CA ASN A 2 -19.99 -14.85 3.59
C ASN A 2 -18.50 -14.75 3.29
N ASN A 3 -17.96 -15.72 2.55
CA ASN A 3 -16.64 -15.58 1.96
C ASN A 3 -16.73 -14.43 0.95
N PHE A 4 -15.93 -13.39 1.15
CA PHE A 4 -15.81 -12.33 0.16
C PHE A 4 -15.17 -12.90 -1.11
N ASP A 5 -15.86 -12.81 -2.23
CA ASP A 5 -15.30 -13.13 -3.53
C ASP A 5 -14.43 -11.95 -4.00
N VAL A 6 -13.12 -12.11 -3.92
CA VAL A 6 -12.15 -11.08 -4.35
C VAL A 6 -12.33 -10.70 -5.82
N PHE A 7 -12.80 -11.61 -6.67
CA PHE A 7 -13.01 -11.34 -8.08
C PHE A 7 -14.23 -10.44 -8.33
N SER A 8 -15.09 -10.24 -7.32
CA SER A 8 -16.17 -9.26 -7.38
C SER A 8 -15.67 -7.81 -7.46
N LEU A 9 -14.39 -7.56 -7.19
CA LEU A 9 -13.73 -6.26 -7.37
C LEU A 9 -13.43 -5.94 -8.83
N LYS A 10 -13.35 -6.95 -9.71
CA LYS A 10 -13.04 -6.72 -11.14
C LYS A 10 -14.09 -5.83 -11.78
N ASP A 11 -13.62 -4.88 -12.59
CA ASP A 11 -14.45 -3.92 -13.34
C ASP A 11 -15.35 -3.05 -12.43
N LYS A 12 -14.96 -2.86 -11.16
CA LYS A 12 -15.67 -2.04 -10.15
C LYS A 12 -14.85 -0.85 -9.67
N GLU A 13 -13.97 -0.31 -10.51
CA GLU A 13 -13.17 0.87 -10.21
C GLU A 13 -14.03 2.11 -9.90
N ASP A 14 -15.25 2.18 -10.44
CA ASP A 14 -16.22 3.25 -10.13
C ASP A 14 -16.66 3.28 -8.65
N PHE A 15 -16.40 2.20 -7.90
CA PHE A 15 -16.72 2.10 -6.47
C PHE A 15 -15.52 2.46 -5.57
N LEU A 16 -14.35 2.75 -6.14
CA LEU A 16 -13.18 3.15 -5.36
C LEU A 16 -13.49 4.42 -4.54
N PRO A 17 -13.27 4.39 -3.21
CA PRO A 17 -13.40 5.59 -2.39
C PRO A 17 -12.41 6.70 -2.76
N GLY A 18 -11.22 6.34 -3.24
CA GLY A 18 -10.14 7.27 -3.54
C GLY A 18 -9.91 8.27 -2.41
N MET A 19 -9.95 9.55 -2.77
CA MET A 19 -9.72 10.68 -1.86
C MET A 19 -10.57 10.64 -0.59
N GLU A 20 -11.81 10.12 -0.65
CA GLU A 20 -12.70 10.04 0.51
C GLU A 20 -12.10 9.18 1.63
N ALA A 21 -11.50 8.03 1.28
CA ALA A 21 -10.84 7.15 2.25
C ALA A 21 -9.47 7.70 2.69
N TRP A 22 -8.83 8.50 1.84
CA TRP A 22 -7.49 9.02 2.11
C TRP A 22 -7.48 10.22 3.05
N LEU A 23 -8.45 11.13 2.94
CA LEU A 23 -8.45 12.41 3.66
C LEU A 23 -8.28 12.28 5.18
N PRO A 24 -8.92 11.32 5.87
CA PRO A 24 -8.72 11.14 7.31
C PRO A 24 -7.30 10.69 7.71
N LEU A 25 -6.52 10.18 6.74
CA LEU A 25 -5.17 9.62 6.93
C LEU A 25 -4.07 10.44 6.23
N ALA A 26 -4.45 11.50 5.52
CA ALA A 26 -3.51 12.41 4.91
C ALA A 26 -2.78 13.20 6.01
N PRO A 27 -1.43 13.26 6.00
CA PRO A 27 -0.71 14.09 6.96
C PRO A 27 -1.15 15.56 6.84
N PRO A 28 -1.18 16.34 7.95
CA PRO A 28 -1.65 17.73 7.91
C PRO A 28 -0.95 18.57 6.84
N GLY A 29 -1.73 19.17 5.94
CA GLY A 29 -1.24 19.99 4.83
C GLY A 29 -0.51 19.22 3.72
N ARG A 30 -0.54 17.89 3.73
CA ARG A 30 0.09 17.03 2.72
C ARG A 30 -0.94 16.10 2.10
N PHE A 31 -1.63 16.63 1.10
CA PHE A 31 -2.63 15.88 0.36
C PHE A 31 -2.00 15.01 -0.73
N PRO A 32 -2.55 13.81 -1.00
CA PRO A 32 -2.03 12.87 -1.99
C PRO A 32 -2.39 13.25 -3.44
N ILE A 33 -2.31 14.54 -3.80
CA ILE A 33 -2.68 15.05 -5.12
C ILE A 33 -1.48 15.62 -5.87
N PRO A 34 -1.48 15.54 -7.21
CA PRO A 34 -0.44 16.15 -8.02
C PRO A 34 -0.42 17.68 -7.85
N HIS A 35 0.77 18.24 -7.61
CA HIS A 35 1.00 19.67 -7.64
C HIS A 35 1.37 20.10 -9.06
N LYS A 36 0.78 21.20 -9.55
CA LYS A 36 0.91 21.65 -10.96
C LYS A 36 2.35 21.84 -11.44
N ASP A 37 3.25 22.24 -10.56
CA ASP A 37 4.64 22.57 -10.88
C ASP A 37 5.63 21.45 -10.54
N VAL A 38 5.13 20.24 -10.25
CA VAL A 38 5.94 19.08 -9.88
C VAL A 38 5.84 18.02 -10.96
N VAL A 39 6.98 17.60 -11.50
CA VAL A 39 7.08 16.42 -12.35
C VAL A 39 7.17 15.20 -11.44
N TYR A 40 6.17 14.33 -11.53
CA TYR A 40 6.12 13.07 -10.77
C TYR A 40 6.77 11.94 -11.57
N ARG A 41 7.53 11.11 -10.87
CA ARG A 41 8.11 9.88 -11.38
C ARG A 41 7.11 8.74 -11.16
N SER A 42 6.95 7.87 -12.15
CA SER A 42 6.09 6.69 -12.03
C SER A 42 6.66 5.70 -11.02
N SER A 43 5.80 5.13 -10.20
CA SER A 43 6.10 4.08 -9.23
C SER A 43 4.89 3.16 -9.09
N ALA A 44 5.10 1.94 -8.62
CA ALA A 44 4.01 1.00 -8.38
C ALA A 44 4.24 0.23 -7.08
N VAL A 45 3.14 -0.16 -6.44
CA VAL A 45 3.17 -1.05 -5.27
C VAL A 45 2.29 -2.28 -5.52
N ALA A 46 2.73 -3.42 -5.02
CA ALA A 46 2.02 -4.69 -5.10
C ALA A 46 1.16 -4.91 -3.86
N ILE A 47 -0.15 -4.99 -4.06
CA ILE A 47 -1.12 -5.39 -3.04
C ILE A 47 -1.48 -6.85 -3.32
N VAL A 48 -0.78 -7.77 -2.66
CA VAL A 48 -1.04 -9.21 -2.78
C VAL A 48 -2.15 -9.58 -1.81
N LEU A 49 -3.26 -10.10 -2.33
CA LEU A 49 -4.41 -10.54 -1.56
C LEU A 49 -4.48 -12.06 -1.51
N PHE A 50 -4.75 -12.60 -0.32
CA PHE A 50 -4.85 -14.04 -0.11
C PHE A 50 -5.71 -14.37 1.12
N PRO A 51 -6.43 -15.50 1.11
CA PRO A 51 -7.24 -15.91 2.25
C PRO A 51 -6.40 -16.61 3.33
N VAL A 52 -6.67 -16.31 4.61
CA VAL A 52 -6.20 -17.06 5.77
C VAL A 52 -7.40 -17.26 6.71
N ASN A 53 -7.79 -18.51 6.97
CA ASN A 53 -8.92 -18.85 7.84
C ASN A 53 -10.22 -18.06 7.51
N ASN A 54 -10.56 -17.93 6.21
CA ASN A 54 -11.70 -17.16 5.68
C ASN A 54 -11.63 -15.63 5.87
N THR A 55 -10.50 -15.10 6.32
CA THR A 55 -10.23 -13.66 6.31
C THR A 55 -9.33 -13.33 5.12
N LEU A 56 -9.62 -12.26 4.38
CA LEU A 56 -8.73 -11.77 3.35
C LEU A 56 -7.57 -11.01 4.00
N ASN A 57 -6.34 -11.24 3.55
CA ASN A 57 -5.14 -10.62 4.11
C ASN A 57 -4.35 -9.96 2.99
N THR A 58 -3.42 -9.10 3.39
CA THR A 58 -2.39 -8.58 2.51
C THR A 58 -1.01 -8.59 3.17
N LEU A 59 0.03 -8.41 2.35
CA LEU A 59 1.42 -8.36 2.79
C LEU A 59 1.90 -6.91 2.85
N VAL A 60 2.50 -6.53 3.97
CA VAL A 60 3.26 -5.29 4.10
C VAL A 60 4.67 -5.57 4.62
N LEU A 61 5.60 -4.70 4.28
CA LEU A 61 7.01 -4.76 4.65
C LEU A 61 7.33 -3.66 5.65
N ILE A 62 8.26 -3.91 6.55
CA ILE A 62 8.91 -2.88 7.35
C ILE A 62 10.26 -2.61 6.71
N ARG A 63 10.41 -1.40 6.14
CA ARG A 63 11.61 -1.03 5.39
C ARG A 63 12.85 -0.99 6.29
N THR A 64 13.98 -1.41 5.75
CA THR A 64 15.29 -1.25 6.39
C THR A 64 15.61 0.26 6.48
N HIS A 65 16.43 0.64 7.46
CA HIS A 65 16.85 2.04 7.59
C HIS A 65 17.91 2.38 6.55
N ASN A 66 17.61 3.35 5.70
CA ASN A 66 18.52 3.92 4.70
C ASN A 66 18.39 5.46 4.70
N GLU A 67 19.49 6.19 4.91
CA GLU A 67 19.47 7.65 4.98
C GLU A 67 19.13 8.34 3.64
N GLN A 68 19.24 7.61 2.52
CA GLN A 68 18.90 8.12 1.18
C GLN A 68 17.42 7.88 0.82
N ASP A 69 16.70 7.09 1.61
CA ASP A 69 15.30 6.76 1.38
C ASP A 69 14.37 7.61 2.25
N GLN A 70 13.53 8.42 1.60
CA GLN A 70 12.51 9.26 2.26
C GLN A 70 11.47 8.46 3.03
N HIS A 71 11.38 7.14 2.83
CA HIS A 71 10.45 6.22 3.48
C HIS A 71 11.16 5.19 4.38
N SER A 72 12.44 5.40 4.65
CA SER A 72 13.27 4.54 5.51
C SER A 72 12.63 4.28 6.87
N GLY A 73 12.60 2.99 7.26
CA GLY A 73 12.00 2.52 8.51
C GLY A 73 10.47 2.50 8.57
N GLN A 74 9.77 2.95 7.52
CA GLN A 74 8.30 2.95 7.47
C GLN A 74 7.74 1.57 7.08
N ILE A 75 6.42 1.41 7.26
CA ILE A 75 5.69 0.28 6.72
C ILE A 75 5.19 0.62 5.32
N SER A 76 5.48 -0.24 4.35
CA SER A 76 5.05 -0.09 2.95
C SER A 76 4.50 -1.38 2.39
N PHE A 77 3.68 -1.27 1.35
CA PHE A 77 3.53 -2.39 0.42
C PHE A 77 4.87 -2.63 -0.29
N PRO A 78 5.12 -3.87 -0.77
CA PRO A 78 6.22 -4.11 -1.68
C PRO A 78 6.10 -3.22 -2.91
N GLY A 79 7.18 -2.60 -3.36
CA GLY A 79 7.11 -1.70 -4.50
C GLY A 79 8.19 -0.63 -4.57
N GLY A 80 8.24 0.01 -5.73
CA GLY A 80 9.30 0.95 -6.03
C GLY A 80 9.08 1.71 -7.33
N LYS A 81 10.17 2.27 -7.83
CA LYS A 81 10.16 3.20 -8.95
C LYS A 81 10.11 2.41 -10.26
N ALA A 82 9.32 2.89 -11.23
CA ALA A 82 9.33 2.33 -12.57
C ALA A 82 10.70 2.55 -13.25
N GLU A 83 11.22 1.48 -13.84
CA GLU A 83 12.43 1.50 -14.66
C GLU A 83 12.11 1.71 -16.15
N SER A 84 13.11 2.12 -16.93
CA SER A 84 12.93 2.28 -18.39
C SER A 84 12.67 0.95 -19.11
N SER A 85 13.04 -0.17 -18.48
CA SER A 85 12.80 -1.55 -18.93
C SER A 85 11.38 -2.03 -18.61
N ASP A 86 10.68 -1.38 -17.67
CA ASP A 86 9.35 -1.79 -17.26
C ASP A 86 8.33 -1.38 -18.35
N PRO A 87 7.60 -2.34 -18.97
CA PRO A 87 6.61 -2.02 -20.00
C PRO A 87 5.40 -1.26 -19.45
N ASP A 88 5.06 -1.46 -18.18
CA ASP A 88 3.99 -0.77 -17.46
C ASP A 88 4.15 -0.90 -15.93
N THR A 89 3.27 -0.24 -15.18
CA THR A 89 3.27 -0.25 -13.70
C THR A 89 2.91 -1.61 -13.11
N VAL A 90 2.19 -2.48 -13.84
CA VAL A 90 1.91 -3.85 -13.39
C VAL A 90 3.22 -4.64 -13.36
N PHE A 91 4.06 -4.50 -14.39
CA PHE A 91 5.37 -5.12 -14.42
C PHE A 91 6.28 -4.55 -13.34
N THR A 92 6.29 -3.23 -13.13
CA THR A 92 7.02 -2.61 -12.00
C THR A 92 6.64 -3.24 -10.67
N ALA A 93 5.34 -3.38 -10.37
CA ALA A 93 4.89 -3.99 -9.12
C ALA A 93 5.29 -5.47 -8.99
N LEU A 94 5.25 -6.25 -10.08
CA LEU A 94 5.71 -7.64 -10.09
C LEU A 94 7.21 -7.76 -9.83
N ARG A 95 8.04 -6.94 -10.51
CA ARG A 95 9.49 -6.93 -10.36
C ARG A 95 9.89 -6.58 -8.93
N GLU A 96 9.35 -5.48 -8.40
CA GLU A 96 9.65 -5.01 -7.04
C GLU A 96 9.17 -6.01 -5.97
N LEU A 97 8.02 -6.66 -6.18
CA LEU A 97 7.55 -7.73 -5.31
C LEU A 97 8.55 -8.90 -5.26
N GLU A 98 9.07 -9.32 -6.42
CA GLU A 98 10.07 -10.39 -6.51
C GLU A 98 11.39 -9.96 -5.84
N GLU A 99 11.88 -8.75 -6.12
CA GLU A 99 13.13 -8.23 -5.56
C GLU A 99 13.08 -8.10 -4.04
N GLU A 100 12.01 -7.53 -3.48
CA GLU A 100 11.91 -7.27 -2.04
C GLU A 100 11.53 -8.53 -1.23
N THR A 101 10.78 -9.47 -1.82
CA THR A 101 10.14 -10.58 -1.07
C THR A 101 10.41 -11.98 -1.61
N GLY A 102 11.01 -12.13 -2.80
CA GLY A 102 11.18 -13.40 -3.48
C GLY A 102 9.88 -14.01 -4.04
N ILE A 103 8.74 -13.32 -3.88
CA ILE A 103 7.46 -13.79 -4.40
C ILE A 103 7.41 -13.56 -5.92
N VAL A 104 7.32 -14.65 -6.67
CA VAL A 104 7.17 -14.62 -8.14
C VAL A 104 5.69 -14.79 -8.50
N LEU A 105 5.08 -13.73 -9.04
CA LEU A 105 3.73 -13.75 -9.61
C LEU A 105 3.76 -13.44 -11.11
N SER A 106 2.65 -13.70 -11.79
CA SER A 106 2.47 -13.32 -13.20
C SER A 106 1.30 -12.34 -13.38
N ARG A 107 1.10 -11.89 -14.62
CA ARG A 107 -0.08 -11.10 -14.98
C ARG A 107 -1.40 -11.84 -14.79
N ASP A 108 -1.39 -13.17 -14.70
CA ASP A 108 -2.60 -13.96 -14.45
C ASP A 108 -3.13 -13.74 -13.02
N ASN A 109 -2.26 -13.31 -12.10
CA ASN A 109 -2.64 -12.95 -10.74
C ASN A 109 -3.22 -11.53 -10.63
N PHE A 110 -3.08 -10.69 -11.65
CA PHE A 110 -3.58 -9.31 -11.62
C PHE A 110 -5.11 -9.29 -11.62
N ILE A 111 -5.69 -8.52 -10.71
CA ILE A 111 -7.15 -8.40 -10.59
C ILE A 111 -7.67 -6.97 -10.70
N GLY A 112 -6.80 -5.96 -10.70
CA GLY A 112 -7.22 -4.57 -10.82
C GLY A 112 -6.18 -3.58 -10.28
N ARG A 113 -6.54 -2.31 -10.32
CA ARG A 113 -5.74 -1.20 -9.78
C ARG A 113 -6.62 -0.28 -8.93
N MET A 114 -6.01 0.41 -7.98
CA MET A 114 -6.70 1.42 -7.16
C MET A 114 -6.43 2.82 -7.68
N THR A 115 -6.98 3.83 -7.00
CA THR A 115 -6.73 5.23 -7.36
C THR A 115 -5.24 5.54 -7.22
N ARG A 116 -4.66 6.14 -8.27
CA ARG A 116 -3.26 6.61 -8.23
C ARG A 116 -3.10 7.75 -7.25
N LEU A 117 -2.02 7.70 -6.48
CA LEU A 117 -1.76 8.65 -5.41
C LEU A 117 -0.41 9.34 -5.64
N ALA A 118 -0.41 10.67 -5.61
CA ALA A 118 0.80 11.46 -5.79
C ALA A 118 1.40 11.80 -4.42
N ILE A 119 2.69 11.54 -4.23
CA ILE A 119 3.44 11.86 -3.01
C ILE A 119 4.39 13.04 -3.31
N PRO A 120 4.04 14.28 -2.91
CA PRO A 120 4.85 15.46 -3.26
C PRO A 120 6.28 15.43 -2.74
N ILE A 121 6.52 14.85 -1.55
CA ILE A 121 7.85 14.87 -0.91
C ILE A 121 8.87 14.00 -1.65
N SER A 122 8.45 12.83 -2.15
CA SER A 122 9.29 11.91 -2.94
C SER A 122 9.15 12.12 -4.45
N ARG A 123 8.16 12.93 -4.86
CA ARG A 123 7.77 13.19 -6.26
C ARG A 123 7.44 11.89 -7.00
N PHE A 124 6.79 10.96 -6.32
CA PHE A 124 6.29 9.72 -6.91
C PHE A 124 4.78 9.82 -7.17
N GLU A 125 4.35 9.35 -8.32
CA GLU A 125 2.96 8.95 -8.56
C GLU A 125 2.91 7.43 -8.40
N VAL A 126 2.22 6.97 -7.37
CA VAL A 126 2.13 5.57 -6.98
C VAL A 126 0.89 4.97 -7.61
N ASP A 127 1.07 3.89 -8.37
CA ASP A 127 0.02 3.04 -8.92
C ASP A 127 -0.14 1.79 -8.04
N PRO A 128 -1.21 1.67 -7.23
CA PRO A 128 -1.42 0.49 -6.40
C PRO A 128 -2.06 -0.63 -7.22
N ILE A 129 -1.32 -1.73 -7.39
CA ILE A 129 -1.68 -2.86 -8.25
C ILE A 129 -2.12 -4.04 -7.40
N LEU A 130 -3.32 -4.57 -7.66
CA LEU A 130 -3.86 -5.71 -6.93
C LEU A 130 -3.52 -7.02 -7.63
N PHE A 131 -2.99 -7.94 -6.83
CA PHE A 131 -2.81 -9.33 -7.20
C PHE A 131 -3.59 -10.24 -6.25
N TYR A 132 -4.02 -11.39 -6.73
CA TYR A 132 -4.64 -12.42 -5.90
C TYR A 132 -3.95 -13.76 -6.08
N VAL A 133 -3.79 -14.46 -4.95
CA VAL A 133 -3.33 -15.85 -4.88
C VAL A 133 -4.16 -16.61 -3.85
N ASP A 134 -4.45 -17.87 -4.12
CA ASP A 134 -5.15 -18.73 -3.16
C ASP A 134 -4.29 -19.07 -1.94
N VAL A 135 -2.96 -19.11 -2.13
CA VAL A 135 -1.96 -19.39 -1.09
C VAL A 135 -0.81 -18.42 -1.28
N LEU A 136 -0.43 -17.72 -0.21
CA LEU A 136 0.75 -16.86 -0.20
C LEU A 136 2.02 -17.71 -0.41
N PRO A 137 2.86 -17.41 -1.42
CA PRO A 137 4.15 -18.08 -1.59
C PRO A 137 5.10 -17.85 -0.42
N GLU A 138 6.15 -18.65 -0.33
CA GLU A 138 7.19 -18.45 0.69
C GLU A 138 7.88 -17.10 0.48
N ILE A 139 8.09 -16.36 1.57
CA ILE A 139 8.73 -15.04 1.56
C ILE A 139 10.20 -15.20 1.92
N SER A 140 11.06 -14.67 1.06
CA SER A 140 12.49 -14.50 1.30
C SER A 140 12.86 -13.03 1.13
N LEU A 141 12.92 -12.30 2.24
CA LEU A 141 13.16 -10.85 2.21
C LEU A 141 14.58 -10.49 1.73
N SER A 142 14.65 -9.48 0.86
CA SER A 142 15.88 -8.72 0.64
C SER A 142 16.19 -7.88 1.88
N GLN A 143 17.23 -8.26 2.64
CA GLN A 143 17.58 -7.61 3.90
C GLN A 143 18.00 -6.14 3.73
N ASP A 144 18.49 -5.78 2.54
CA ASP A 144 18.86 -4.41 2.21
C ASP A 144 17.64 -3.49 2.10
N GLU A 145 16.45 -4.05 1.83
CA GLU A 145 15.22 -3.29 1.58
C GLU A 145 14.19 -3.44 2.69
N ALA A 146 14.02 -4.64 3.24
CA ALA A 146 13.05 -4.95 4.27
C ALA A 146 13.65 -5.77 5.41
N LYS A 147 13.46 -5.29 6.64
CA LYS A 147 13.91 -5.99 7.86
C LYS A 147 12.90 -7.00 8.39
N ALA A 148 11.64 -6.85 8.03
CA ALA A 148 10.54 -7.71 8.45
C ALA A 148 9.36 -7.56 7.49
N PHE A 149 8.48 -8.56 7.49
CA PHE A 149 7.17 -8.47 6.86
C PHE A 149 6.07 -8.69 7.90
N TYR A 150 4.85 -8.33 7.54
CA TYR A 150 3.67 -8.58 8.33
C TYR A 150 2.49 -8.95 7.43
N ILE A 151 1.77 -10.01 7.81
CA ILE A 151 0.51 -10.39 7.18
C ILE A 151 -0.60 -9.64 7.89
N LEU A 152 -1.20 -8.70 7.18
CA LEU A 152 -2.25 -7.83 7.70
C LEU A 152 -3.63 -8.38 7.32
N PRO A 153 -4.46 -8.79 8.29
CA PRO A 153 -5.86 -9.11 8.03
C PRO A 153 -6.63 -7.85 7.64
N LEU A 154 -7.32 -7.90 6.51
CA LEU A 154 -8.29 -6.88 6.10
C LEU A 154 -9.56 -7.05 6.92
N ASN A 155 -10.24 -5.94 7.22
CA ASN A 155 -11.36 -5.74 8.15
C ASN A 155 -10.97 -5.40 9.60
N THR A 156 -9.69 -5.10 9.85
CA THR A 156 -9.19 -4.83 11.20
C THR A 156 -8.88 -3.35 11.45
N ILE A 157 -9.06 -2.50 10.45
CA ILE A 157 -8.74 -1.08 10.54
C ILE A 157 -9.78 -0.34 11.41
N PRO A 158 -9.36 0.45 12.42
CA PRO A 158 -10.26 1.14 13.35
C PRO A 158 -10.85 2.42 12.74
N TRP A 159 -11.70 2.28 11.71
CA TRP A 159 -12.32 3.37 10.96
C TRP A 159 -13.03 4.46 11.79
N HIS A 160 -13.53 4.09 12.97
CA HIS A 160 -14.30 4.99 13.83
C HIS A 160 -13.42 5.93 14.67
N HIS A 161 -12.13 5.65 14.80
CA HIS A 161 -11.20 6.46 15.56
C HIS A 161 -9.79 6.31 14.99
N ILE A 162 -9.33 7.35 14.29
CA ILE A 162 -7.98 7.43 13.74
C ILE A 162 -7.11 8.20 14.75
N PRO A 163 -6.24 7.52 15.51
CA PRO A 163 -5.31 8.19 16.42
C PRO A 163 -4.27 9.01 15.66
N THR A 164 -3.67 9.99 16.33
CA THR A 164 -2.56 10.79 15.82
C THR A 164 -1.33 10.67 16.71
N MET A 165 -0.15 10.83 16.13
CA MET A 165 1.11 10.91 16.88
C MET A 165 2.16 11.77 16.16
N ASP A 166 3.17 12.22 16.91
CA ASP A 166 4.34 12.86 16.33
C ASP A 166 5.28 11.81 15.74
N ILE A 167 5.74 12.03 14.50
CA ILE A 167 6.67 11.14 13.80
C ILE A 167 8.00 11.86 13.58
N HIS A 168 9.07 11.23 14.05
CA HIS A 168 10.43 11.71 13.88
C HIS A 168 11.03 11.09 12.62
N GLN A 169 11.32 11.91 11.61
CA GLN A 169 11.86 11.46 10.33
C GLN A 169 12.90 12.44 9.78
N HIS A 170 14.10 11.95 9.46
CA HIS A 170 15.21 12.75 8.90
C HIS A 170 15.50 14.04 9.71
N GLY A 171 15.44 13.96 11.04
CA GLY A 171 15.65 15.12 11.92
C GLY A 171 14.49 16.12 11.97
N VAL A 172 13.38 15.85 11.27
CA VAL A 172 12.16 16.65 11.28
C VAL A 172 11.10 15.94 12.14
N ILE A 173 10.36 16.73 12.93
CA ILE A 173 9.18 16.25 13.65
C ILE A 173 7.95 16.59 12.81
N LEU A 174 7.27 15.56 12.34
CA LEU A 174 5.97 15.65 11.71
C LEU A 174 4.91 15.54 12.80
N LYS A 175 4.14 16.60 13.02
CA LYS A 175 3.18 16.66 14.11
C LYS A 175 1.82 16.09 13.72
N ASP A 176 1.12 15.53 14.71
CA ASP A 176 -0.28 15.11 14.62
C ASP A 176 -0.56 14.19 13.43
N ILE A 177 0.33 13.24 13.16
CA ILE A 177 0.23 12.36 12.00
C ILE A 177 -0.77 11.25 12.27
N PRO A 178 -1.82 11.11 11.45
CA PRO A 178 -2.78 10.04 11.57
C PRO A 178 -2.16 8.69 11.19
N TYR A 179 -2.48 7.64 11.95
CA TYR A 179 -2.03 6.28 11.68
C TYR A 179 -3.14 5.27 11.97
N LEU A 180 -3.07 4.08 11.34
CA LEU A 180 -4.10 3.05 11.50
C LEU A 180 -3.84 2.12 12.66
N THR A 181 -2.61 1.64 12.79
CA THR A 181 -2.20 0.67 13.81
C THR A 181 -0.68 0.68 13.98
N MET A 182 -0.19 -0.05 14.98
CA MET A 182 1.24 -0.26 15.24
C MET A 182 1.62 -1.70 14.87
N ILE A 183 2.59 -1.88 13.98
CA ILE A 183 3.15 -3.19 13.64
C ILE A 183 4.61 -3.19 14.10
N HIS A 184 4.96 -4.08 15.03
CA HIS A 184 6.30 -4.13 15.64
C HIS A 184 6.80 -2.75 16.14
N ASN A 185 5.91 -1.99 16.78
CA ASN A 185 6.16 -0.62 17.26
C ASN A 185 6.47 0.42 16.16
N VAL A 186 6.21 0.09 14.89
CA VAL A 186 6.25 1.04 13.79
C VAL A 186 4.81 1.45 13.45
N PRO A 187 4.49 2.75 13.39
CA PRO A 187 3.16 3.19 12.99
C PRO A 187 2.94 2.90 11.50
N LEU A 188 1.73 2.45 11.15
CA LEU A 188 1.27 2.34 9.77
C LEU A 188 0.50 3.63 9.41
N TRP A 189 1.14 4.49 8.62
CA TRP A 189 0.67 5.84 8.29
C TRP A 189 0.99 6.22 6.84
N GLY A 190 0.58 7.41 6.41
CA GLY A 190 0.94 7.96 5.10
C GLY A 190 0.35 7.20 3.92
N ALA A 191 1.12 7.05 2.84
CA ALA A 191 0.68 6.42 1.59
C ALA A 191 0.07 5.03 1.81
N THR A 192 0.79 4.19 2.56
CA THR A 192 0.37 2.82 2.86
C THR A 192 -0.96 2.78 3.62
N ALA A 193 -1.13 3.66 4.61
CA ALA A 193 -2.39 3.76 5.35
C ALA A 193 -3.55 4.23 4.48
N MET A 194 -3.33 5.23 3.62
CA MET A 194 -4.34 5.72 2.68
C MET A 194 -4.76 4.64 1.68
N ILE A 195 -3.80 3.90 1.11
CA ILE A 195 -4.09 2.78 0.20
C ILE A 195 -4.87 1.68 0.93
N LEU A 196 -4.45 1.26 2.13
CA LEU A 196 -5.17 0.25 2.90
C LEU A 196 -6.61 0.67 3.24
N ALA A 197 -6.79 1.93 3.58
CA ALA A 197 -8.11 2.51 3.84
C ALA A 197 -8.99 2.42 2.58
N GLU A 198 -8.51 2.88 1.43
CA GLU A 198 -9.27 2.79 0.19
C GLU A 198 -9.63 1.35 -0.18
N LEU A 199 -8.71 0.39 0.03
CA LEU A 199 -8.94 -1.02 -0.26
C LEU A 199 -10.08 -1.59 0.58
N GLU A 200 -10.04 -1.37 1.90
CA GLU A 200 -11.10 -1.84 2.79
C GLU A 200 -12.44 -1.13 2.50
N GLY A 201 -12.43 0.17 2.22
CA GLY A 201 -13.63 0.90 1.82
C GLY A 201 -14.21 0.41 0.49
N TRP A 202 -13.36 0.04 -0.48
CA TRP A 202 -13.78 -0.52 -1.76
C TRP A 202 -14.43 -1.90 -1.58
N ILE A 203 -13.80 -2.77 -0.79
CA ILE A 203 -14.36 -4.09 -0.43
C ILE A 203 -15.74 -3.92 0.22
N GLN A 204 -15.88 -3.02 1.20
CA GLN A 204 -17.15 -2.75 1.86
C GLN A 204 -18.21 -2.25 0.88
N ARG A 205 -17.87 -1.32 -0.01
CA ARG A 205 -18.82 -0.82 -1.03
C ARG A 205 -19.28 -1.93 -1.95
N VAL A 206 -18.36 -2.76 -2.43
CA VAL A 206 -18.67 -3.87 -3.36
C VAL A 206 -19.51 -4.96 -2.71
N GLN A 207 -19.31 -5.26 -1.42
CA GLN A 207 -20.09 -6.23 -0.66
C GLN A 207 -21.54 -5.79 -0.37
N ASN A 208 -21.80 -4.48 -0.38
CA ASN A 208 -23.12 -3.90 -0.07
C ASN A 208 -23.97 -3.62 -1.32
N ILE A 209 -23.55 -4.11 -2.49
CA ILE A 209 -24.29 -4.07 -3.76
C ILE A 209 -25.01 -5.40 -3.94
#